data_AF-A0A2V5UNK7-F1
#
_entry.id   AF-A0A2V5UNK7-F1
#
_cell.length_a   1.000
_cell.length_b   1.000
_cell.length_c   1.000
_cell.angle_alpha   90.00
_cell.angle_beta   90.00
_cell.angle_gamma   90.00
#
_symmetry.space_group_name_H-M   'P 1'
#
loop_
_entity.id
_entity.type
_entity.pdbx_description
1 polymer ?
#
loop_
_entity_poly.entity_id
_entity_poly.type
_entity_poly.pdbx_seq_one_letter_code
_entity_poly.pdbx_strand_id
1 'polypeptide(L)' 'MAQVTIETIKNGPYIVTGEVELIDAHGNKFPVEKRMALCRCGASTEKPFCDGTHSKIGFQAAEKAVPESKE' A
#
# COMPACT_ATOMS: atom_id res chain seq x y z
N MET A 1 -18.02 5.02 -13.95
CA MET A 1 -17.49 5.42 -12.63
C MET A 1 -16.13 4.77 -12.52
N ALA A 2 -15.05 5.55 -12.49
CA ALA A 2 -13.70 5.00 -12.40
C ALA A 2 -13.56 4.29 -11.03
N GLN A 3 -13.60 2.95 -11.03
CA GLN A 3 -13.42 2.17 -9.81
C GLN A 3 -11.94 2.21 -9.45
N VAL A 4 -11.61 3.01 -8.44
CA VAL A 4 -10.34 2.87 -7.72
C VAL A 4 -10.41 1.55 -6.95
N THR A 5 -9.40 0.69 -7.13
CA THR A 5 -9.28 -0.57 -6.41
C THR A 5 -8.04 -0.55 -5.52
N ILE A 6 -8.16 -1.13 -4.33
CA ILE A 6 -7.04 -1.35 -3.41
C ILE A 6 -7.02 -2.84 -3.09
N GLU A 7 -5.96 -3.53 -3.51
CA GLU A 7 -5.79 -4.96 -3.33
C GLU A 7 -4.66 -5.25 -2.33
N THR A 8 -4.91 -6.16 -1.40
CA THR A 8 -3.89 -6.61 -0.44
C THR A 8 -3.16 -7.83 -0.96
N ILE A 9 -1.85 -7.73 -1.17
CA ILE A 9 -1.03 -8.89 -1.54
C ILE A 9 -0.64 -9.66 -0.28
N LYS A 10 -0.75 -10.99 -0.32
CA LYS A 10 -0.29 -11.89 0.75
C LYS A 10 1.15 -11.56 1.12
N ASN A 11 1.40 -11.25 2.40
CA ASN A 11 2.72 -10.88 2.90
C ASN A 11 3.40 -9.73 2.13
N GLY A 12 2.62 -8.92 1.42
CA GLY A 12 3.11 -7.92 0.48
C GLY A 12 2.40 -6.57 0.61
N PRO A 13 2.64 -5.68 -0.37
CA PRO A 13 2.13 -4.31 -0.38
C PRO A 13 0.63 -4.22 -0.66
N TYR A 14 0.10 -3.00 -0.57
CA TYR A 14 -1.18 -2.64 -1.17
C TYR A 14 -0.96 -2.30 -2.64
N ILE A 15 -1.75 -2.86 -3.55
CA ILE A 15 -1.79 -2.44 -4.94
C ILE A 15 -2.97 -1.51 -5.12
N VAL A 16 -2.69 -0.25 -5.43
CA VAL A 16 -3.71 0.76 -5.74
C VAL A 16 -3.77 0.91 -7.24
N THR A 17 -4.96 0.72 -7.82
CA THR A 17 -5.19 0.90 -9.25
C THR A 17 -6.35 1.87 -9.47
N GLY A 18 -6.16 2.90 -10.28
CA GLY A 18 -7.15 3.93 -10.57
C GLY A 18 -6.55 5.32 -10.65
N GLU A 19 -7.40 6.31 -10.85
CA GLU A 19 -7.01 7.72 -10.79
C GLU A 19 -7.12 8.17 -9.34
N VAL A 20 -5.96 8.32 -8.68
CA VAL A 20 -5.85 8.68 -7.26
C VAL A 20 -4.82 9.79 -7.07
N GLU A 21 -5.02 10.63 -6.07
CA GLU A 21 -4.04 11.61 -5.63
C GLU A 21 -3.30 11.08 -4.38
N LEU A 22 -1.97 11.14 -4.40
CA LEU A 22 -1.15 10.84 -3.23
C LEU A 22 -0.72 12.16 -2.58
N ILE A 23 -1.12 12.36 -1.33
CA ILE A 23 -0.85 13.57 -0.56
C ILE A 23 -0.09 13.15 0.70
N ASP A 24 1.03 13.82 1.00
CA ASP A 24 1.79 13.58 2.22
C ASP A 24 1.21 14.33 3.44
N ALA A 25 1.82 14.13 4.62
CA ALA A 25 1.42 14.79 5.85
C ALA A 25 1.59 16.33 5.84
N HIS A 26 2.35 16.87 4.90
CA HIS A 26 2.56 18.31 4.70
C HIS A 26 1.62 18.89 3.63
N GLY A 27 0.78 18.07 2.99
CA GLY A 27 -0.12 18.49 1.93
C GLY A 27 0.52 18.49 0.53
N ASN A 28 1.74 17.99 0.36
CA ASN A 28 2.38 17.92 -0.95
C ASN A 28 1.75 16.81 -1.78
N LYS A 29 1.38 17.14 -3.03
CA LYS A 29 0.89 16.17 -4.01
C LYS A 29 2.07 15.53 -4.73
N PHE A 30 2.07 14.20 -4.80
CA PHE A 30 3.05 13.47 -5.58
C PHE A 30 2.47 13.02 -6.92
N PRO A 31 3.25 13.09 -8.00
CA PRO A 31 2.86 12.45 -9.25
C PRO A 31 2.83 10.94 -9.02
N VAL A 32 1.70 10.32 -9.29
CA VAL A 32 1.52 8.88 -9.14
C VAL A 32 0.94 8.28 -10.40
N GLU A 33 1.37 7.05 -10.69
CA GLU A 33 0.86 6.29 -11.83
C GLU A 33 -0.53 5.72 -11.54
N LYS A 34 -1.23 5.29 -12.59
CA LYS A 34 -2.54 4.63 -12.46
C LYS A 34 -2.49 3.33 -11.65
N ARG A 35 -1.30 2.77 -11.45
CA ARG A 35 -1.08 1.56 -10.66
C ARG A 35 0.19 1.73 -9.84
N MET A 36 0.09 1.58 -8.53
CA MET A 36 1.25 1.71 -7.63
C MET A 36 1.19 0.69 -6.49
N ALA A 37 2.36 0.37 -5.93
CA ALA A 37 2.49 -0.50 -4.76
C ALA A 37 2.85 0.34 -3.52
N LEU A 38 1.96 0.38 -2.53
CA LEU A 38 2.20 1.08 -1.27
C LEU A 38 2.68 0.12 -0.18
N CYS A 39 3.62 0.60 0.63
CA CYS A 39 4.22 -0.18 1.70
C CYS A 39 3.16 -0.54 2.76
N ARG A 40 3.06 -1.84 3.04
CA ARG A 40 2.24 -2.38 4.15
C ARG A 40 3.07 -2.86 5.34
N CYS A 41 4.36 -3.17 5.12
CA CYS A 41 5.21 -3.79 6.13
C CYS A 41 5.92 -2.79 7.06
N GLY A 42 5.89 -1.49 6.77
CA GLY A 42 6.57 -0.45 7.55
C GLY A 42 8.09 -0.37 7.38
N ALA A 43 8.72 -1.34 6.72
CA ALA A 43 10.19 -1.42 6.61
C ALA A 43 10.79 -0.83 5.33
N SER A 44 9.97 -0.39 4.36
CA SER A 44 10.52 0.17 3.10
C SER A 44 11.36 1.43 3.34
N THR A 45 12.41 1.63 2.57
CA THR A 45 13.21 2.86 2.54
C THR A 45 12.64 3.92 1.59
N GLU A 46 11.72 3.56 0.71
CA GLU A 46 11.10 4.43 -0.31
C GLU A 46 9.64 4.78 0.03
N LYS A 47 9.33 4.92 1.32
CA LYS A 47 7.95 5.21 1.77
C LYS A 47 7.40 6.47 1.08
N PRO A 48 6.11 6.46 0.69
CA PRO A 48 5.08 5.45 1.01
C PRO A 48 5.06 4.22 0.09
N PHE A 49 5.96 4.13 -0.88
CA PHE A 49 6.00 3.04 -1.85
C PHE A 49 6.65 1.78 -1.30
N CYS A 50 6.40 0.66 -1.98
CA CYS A 50 7.01 -0.63 -1.66
C CYS A 50 8.25 -0.89 -2.54
N ASP A 51 9.38 -1.12 -1.88
CA ASP A 51 10.69 -1.44 -2.50
C ASP A 51 11.05 -2.95 -2.43
N GLY A 52 10.11 -3.80 -2.02
CA GLY A 52 10.33 -5.24 -1.86
C GLY A 52 10.95 -5.66 -0.52
N THR A 53 11.22 -4.74 0.41
CA THR A 53 11.78 -5.07 1.74
C THR A 53 10.90 -6.03 2.53
N HIS A 54 9.58 -6.05 2.30
CA HIS A 54 8.64 -6.99 2.93
C HIS A 54 9.06 -8.47 2.80
N SER A 55 9.60 -8.87 1.64
CA SER A 55 10.07 -10.24 1.41
C SER A 55 11.34 -10.55 2.19
N LYS A 56 12.24 -9.55 2.33
CA LYS A 56 13.52 -9.71 3.02
C LYS A 56 13.35 -9.86 4.54
N ILE A 57 12.39 -9.14 5.11
CA ILE A 57 12.12 -9.16 6.55
C ILE A 57 11.11 -10.24 6.97
N GLY A 58 10.62 -11.05 6.02
CA GLY A 58 9.62 -12.07 6.30
C GLY A 58 8.30 -11.49 6.81
N PHE A 59 7.85 -10.37 6.25
CA PHE A 59 6.59 -9.73 6.66
C PHE A 59 5.43 -10.73 6.59
N GLN A 60 4.72 -10.89 7.70
CA GLN A 60 3.51 -11.72 7.77
C GLN A 60 2.32 -10.82 8.06
N ALA A 61 1.30 -10.89 7.21
CA ALA A 61 0.09 -10.15 7.44
C ALA A 61 -1.14 -10.92 6.98
N ALA A 62 -2.28 -10.58 7.59
CA ALA A 62 -3.54 -11.19 7.28
C ALA A 62 -3.82 -11.11 5.76
N GLU A 63 -4.26 -12.26 5.22
CA GLU A 63 -4.67 -12.42 3.82
C GLU A 63 -6.09 -11.88 3.58
N LYS A 64 -6.85 -11.68 4.66
CA LYS A 64 -8.22 -11.19 4.63
C LYS A 64 -8.29 -9.82 5.26
N ALA A 65 -9.09 -8.93 4.66
CA ALA A 65 -9.52 -7.71 5.33
C ALA A 65 -10.32 -8.12 6.57
N VAL A 66 -9.91 -7.63 7.74
CA VAL A 66 -10.63 -7.86 8.99
C VAL A 66 -11.58 -6.68 9.17
N PRO A 67 -12.91 -6.87 9.10
CA PRO A 67 -13.87 -5.77 9.18
C PRO A 67 -13.93 -5.11 10.57
N GLU A 68 -13.47 -5.82 11.61
CA GLU A 68 -13.36 -5.33 12.98
C GLU A 68 -12.06 -5.79 13.61
N SER A 69 -11.30 -4.86 14.19
CA SER A 69 -10.18 -5.20 15.07
C SER A 69 -10.73 -5.90 16.30
N LYS A 70 -10.46 -7.20 16.46
CA LYS A 70 -10.64 -7.86 17.76
C LYS A 70 -9.48 -7.42 18.65
N GLU A 71 -9.78 -6.47 19.53
CA GLU A 71 -8.92 -6.10 20.68
C GLU A 71 -8.81 -7.27 21.67
#